data_AF-A0A7X6VUZ9-F1
#
_entry.id   AF-A0A7X6VUZ9-F1
#
_cell.length_a   1.000
_cell.length_b   1.000
_cell.length_c   1.000
_cell.angle_alpha   90.00
_cell.angle_beta   90.00
_cell.angle_gamma   90.00
#
_symmetry.space_group_name_H-M   'P 1'
#
loop_
_entity.id
_entity.type
_entity.pdbx_description
1 polymer ?
#
loop_
_entity_poly.entity_id
_entity_poly.type
_entity_poly.pdbx_seq_one_letter_code
_entity_poly.pdbx_strand_id
1 'polypeptide(L)'
;PVTGRHGGQFTCFGDYSVSLFEQYGMWGNPPGRALFDMAAVAVVKDPGFAEKKEIPAPVYVNEKWVERPNNPRKITIWEWFDIYGIPSDFFKTMDDYKLVKTK
;
A
#
# COMPACT_ATOMS: atom_id res chain seq x y z
N PRO A 1 9.40 -24.71 8.76
CA PRO A 1 8.43 -24.36 7.68
C PRO A 1 7.19 -23.74 8.32
N VAL A 2 6.46 -22.90 7.58
CA VAL A 2 5.20 -22.27 8.01
C VAL A 2 4.08 -22.74 7.08
N THR A 3 2.94 -23.11 7.65
CA THR A 3 1.74 -23.46 6.88
C THR A 3 1.12 -22.19 6.28
N GLY A 4 0.88 -22.17 4.97
CA GLY A 4 0.29 -21.03 4.30
C GLY A 4 -1.22 -20.88 4.54
N ARG A 5 -1.74 -19.65 4.36
CA ARG A 5 -3.18 -19.33 4.51
C ARG A 5 -4.10 -20.22 3.68
N HIS A 6 -3.65 -20.66 2.51
CA HIS A 6 -4.42 -21.51 1.58
C HIS A 6 -3.84 -22.94 1.51
N GLY A 7 -3.12 -23.37 2.55
CA GLY A 7 -2.38 -24.63 2.57
C GLY A 7 -0.91 -24.47 2.17
N GLY A 8 -0.22 -25.60 1.95
CA GLY A 8 1.21 -25.64 1.64
C GLY A 8 2.14 -25.51 2.86
N GLN A 9 3.44 -25.71 2.65
CA GLN A 9 4.50 -25.54 3.64
C GLN A 9 5.63 -24.71 3.02
N PHE A 10 5.99 -23.61 3.66
CA PHE A 10 6.95 -22.66 3.10
C PHE A 10 8.14 -22.45 4.04
N THR A 11 9.33 -22.38 3.47
CA THR A 11 10.58 -22.04 4.19
C THR A 11 11.15 -20.69 3.75
N CYS A 12 10.64 -20.12 2.65
CA CYS A 12 11.01 -18.80 2.13
C CYS A 12 9.79 -17.88 2.09
N PHE A 13 9.96 -16.62 2.48
CA PHE A 13 8.91 -15.61 2.41
C PHE A 13 8.46 -15.31 0.97
N GLY A 14 9.38 -15.37 0.01
CA GLY A 14 9.09 -15.14 -1.41
C GLY A 14 8.07 -16.14 -1.94
N ASP A 15 8.33 -17.44 -1.75
CA ASP A 15 7.43 -18.51 -2.20
C ASP A 15 6.04 -18.40 -1.54
N TYR A 16 6.00 -18.07 -0.24
CA TYR A 16 4.73 -17.87 0.43
C TYR A 16 3.99 -16.63 -0.09
N SER A 17 4.70 -15.55 -0.39
CA SER A 17 4.13 -14.32 -0.95
C SER A 17 3.56 -14.54 -2.35
N VAL A 18 4.25 -15.32 -3.20
CA VAL A 18 3.74 -15.75 -4.52
C VAL A 18 2.46 -16.57 -4.34
N SER A 19 2.46 -17.57 -3.44
CA SER A 19 1.26 -18.36 -3.16
C SER A 19 0.07 -17.50 -2.70
N LEU A 20 0.29 -16.47 -1.87
CA LEU A 20 -0.76 -15.51 -1.49
C LEU A 20 -1.23 -14.66 -2.69
N PHE A 21 -0.30 -14.30 -3.59
CA PHE A 21 -0.61 -13.59 -4.83
C PHE A 21 -1.31 -14.47 -5.87
N GLU A 22 -1.22 -15.79 -5.84
CA GLU A 22 -1.96 -16.62 -6.81
C GLU A 22 -3.44 -16.77 -6.45
N GLN A 23 -3.81 -16.51 -5.19
CA GLN A 23 -5.13 -16.83 -4.63
C GLN A 23 -6.12 -15.65 -4.62
N TYR A 24 -5.77 -14.49 -5.20
CA TYR A 24 -6.65 -13.32 -5.20
C TYR A 24 -7.43 -13.14 -6.50
N GLY A 25 -8.58 -12.46 -6.37
CA GLY A 25 -9.36 -12.00 -7.52
C GLY A 25 -8.80 -10.70 -8.10
N MET A 26 -8.49 -10.72 -9.40
CA MET A 26 -8.26 -9.51 -10.19
C MET A 26 -9.59 -8.95 -10.69
N TRP A 27 -9.66 -7.63 -10.81
CA TRP A 27 -10.86 -6.91 -11.26
C TRP A 27 -10.51 -5.90 -12.35
N GLY A 28 -11.49 -5.50 -13.16
CA GLY A 28 -11.32 -4.52 -14.23
C GLY A 28 -10.93 -5.12 -15.60
N ASN A 29 -10.64 -4.24 -16.57
CA ASN A 29 -10.19 -4.59 -17.91
C ASN A 29 -9.08 -3.62 -18.38
N PRO A 30 -7.81 -4.06 -18.49
CA PRO A 30 -7.31 -5.40 -18.18
C PRO A 30 -7.46 -5.75 -16.69
N PRO A 31 -7.51 -7.05 -16.34
CA PRO A 31 -7.61 -7.47 -14.94
C PRO A 31 -6.40 -6.96 -14.15
N GLY A 32 -6.67 -6.32 -13.01
CA GLY A 32 -5.65 -5.78 -12.13
C GLY A 32 -6.02 -5.89 -10.66
N ARG A 33 -5.05 -5.56 -9.80
CA ARG A 33 -5.24 -5.50 -8.34
C ARG A 33 -4.71 -4.17 -7.82
N ALA A 34 -5.51 -3.53 -6.98
CA ALA A 34 -5.07 -2.35 -6.25
C ALA A 34 -4.08 -2.73 -5.14
N LEU A 35 -2.97 -2.02 -5.07
CA LEU A 35 -1.88 -2.22 -4.11
C LEU A 35 -1.91 -1.12 -3.03
N PHE A 36 -3.02 -1.02 -2.29
CA PHE A 36 -3.30 0.09 -1.38
C PHE A 36 -2.21 0.29 -0.31
N ASP A 37 -1.89 -0.76 0.44
CA ASP A 37 -0.91 -0.67 1.53
C ASP A 37 0.51 -0.38 1.01
N MET A 38 0.85 -0.90 -0.17
CA MET A 38 2.14 -0.61 -0.82
C MET A 38 2.25 0.88 -1.16
N ALA A 39 1.20 1.48 -1.72
CA ALA A 39 1.18 2.91 -2.03
C ALA A 39 1.28 3.77 -0.76
N ALA A 40 0.62 3.36 0.34
CA ALA A 40 0.70 4.06 1.62
C ALA A 40 2.12 4.03 2.21
N VAL A 41 2.80 2.88 2.18
CA VAL A 41 4.19 2.76 2.64
C VAL A 41 5.14 3.55 1.74
N ALA A 42 4.91 3.54 0.42
CA ALA A 42 5.76 4.25 -0.54
C ALA A 42 5.82 5.76 -0.24
N VAL A 43 4.68 6.42 0.01
CA VAL A 43 4.66 7.86 0.31
C VAL A 43 5.23 8.21 1.69
N VAL A 44 5.27 7.26 2.62
CA VAL A 44 5.98 7.42 3.90
C VAL A 44 7.50 7.33 3.69
N LYS A 45 7.95 6.42 2.82
CA LYS A 45 9.36 6.26 2.46
C LYS A 45 9.87 7.47 1.67
N ASP A 46 9.12 7.90 0.66
CA ASP A 46 9.42 9.06 -0.16
C ASP A 46 8.12 9.82 -0.53
N PRO A 47 7.88 10.97 0.12
CA PRO A 47 6.80 11.89 -0.23
C PRO A 47 6.72 12.31 -1.71
N GLY A 48 7.80 12.18 -2.49
CA GLY A 48 7.85 12.52 -3.90
C GLY A 48 7.04 11.58 -4.80
N PHE A 49 6.59 10.42 -4.30
CA PHE A 49 5.79 9.47 -5.05
C PHE A 49 4.32 9.85 -5.25
N ALA A 50 3.86 10.96 -4.67
CA ALA A 50 2.49 11.42 -4.84
C ALA A 50 2.37 12.93 -4.57
N GLU A 51 1.28 13.51 -5.05
CA GLU A 51 0.89 14.86 -4.65
C GLU A 51 0.14 14.82 -3.32
N LYS A 52 0.26 15.92 -2.55
CA LYS A 52 -0.42 16.06 -1.27
C LYS A 52 -1.30 17.29 -1.22
N LYS A 53 -2.49 17.11 -0.66
CA LYS A 53 -3.44 18.17 -0.39
C LYS A 53 -3.89 18.11 1.05
N GLU A 54 -3.84 19.23 1.76
CA GLU A 54 -4.40 19.31 3.11
C GLU A 54 -5.86 19.72 3.05
N ILE A 55 -6.71 19.01 3.80
CA ILE A 55 -8.13 19.34 3.97
C ILE A 55 -8.49 19.38 5.46
N PRO A 56 -9.51 20.15 5.87
CA PRO A 56 -10.11 20.02 7.19
C PRO A 56 -10.57 18.57 7.43
N ALA A 57 -10.24 18.00 8.58
CA ALA A 57 -10.50 16.59 8.84
C ALA A 57 -12.02 16.30 8.82
N PRO A 58 -12.54 15.43 7.94
CA PRO A 58 -13.94 15.06 7.94
C PRO A 58 -14.27 14.19 9.16
N VAL A 59 -15.56 13.87 9.35
CA VAL A 59 -16.01 12.90 10.34
C VAL A 59 -16.83 11.81 9.65
N TYR A 60 -16.70 10.57 10.10
CA TYR A 60 -17.52 9.46 9.60
C TYR A 60 -18.74 9.28 10.50
N VAL A 61 -19.92 9.57 9.98
CA VAL A 61 -21.20 9.50 10.72
C VAL A 61 -22.25 8.91 9.80
N ASN A 62 -23.04 7.95 10.31
CA ASN A 62 -24.13 7.30 9.56
C ASN A 62 -23.66 6.78 8.19
N GLU A 63 -22.56 6.03 8.21
CA GLU A 63 -21.95 5.37 7.05
C GLU A 63 -21.43 6.32 5.94
N LYS A 64 -21.31 7.61 6.24
CA LYS A 64 -20.88 8.63 5.29
C LYS A 64 -19.80 9.53 5.87
N TRP A 65 -18.91 9.97 4.99
CA TRP A 65 -17.98 11.06 5.30
C TRP A 65 -18.73 12.39 5.23
N VAL A 66 -18.64 13.17 6.31
CA VAL A 66 -19.23 14.50 6.42
C VAL A 66 -18.11 15.54 6.50
N GLU A 67 -18.15 16.51 5.60
CA GLU A 67 -17.19 17.60 5.57
C GLU A 67 -17.32 18.51 6.80
N ARG A 68 -16.18 19.05 7.25
CA ARG A 68 -16.12 20.01 8.36
C ARG A 68 -15.23 21.19 7.96
N PRO A 69 -15.70 22.10 7.09
CA PRO A 69 -14.84 23.11 6.44
C PRO A 69 -14.10 24.03 7.44
N ASN A 70 -14.68 24.26 8.62
CA ASN A 70 -14.10 25.11 9.66
C ASN A 70 -13.30 24.32 10.74
N ASN A 71 -13.03 23.03 10.54
CA ASN A 71 -12.29 22.23 11.51
C ASN A 71 -10.81 22.63 11.53
N PRO A 72 -10.24 23.07 12.67
CA PRO A 72 -8.83 23.44 12.74
C PRO A 72 -7.90 22.24 12.58
N ARG A 73 -8.35 21.03 12.93
CA ARG A 73 -7.58 19.80 12.66
C ARG A 73 -7.67 19.46 11.18
N LYS A 74 -6.51 19.34 10.53
CA LYS A 74 -6.39 18.92 9.13
C LYS A 74 -5.94 17.46 9.00
N ILE A 75 -6.19 16.89 7.83
CA ILE A 75 -5.55 15.66 7.34
C ILE A 75 -4.89 15.92 6.00
N THR A 76 -3.89 15.11 5.67
CA THR A 76 -3.28 15.08 4.34
C THR A 76 -3.96 14.00 3.51
N ILE A 77 -4.41 14.38 2.33
CA ILE A 77 -4.83 13.49 1.26
C ILE A 77 -3.65 13.35 0.30
N TRP A 78 -3.31 12.11 -0.02
CA TRP A 78 -2.35 11.79 -1.07
C TRP A 78 -3.10 11.43 -2.35
N GLU A 79 -2.73 12.06 -3.44
CA GLU A 79 -3.35 11.92 -4.77
C GLU A 79 -2.26 11.88 -5.85
N TRP A 80 -2.60 11.47 -7.07
CA TRP A 80 -1.67 11.41 -8.21
C TRP A 80 -0.38 10.62 -7.92
N PHE A 81 -0.54 9.37 -7.47
CA PHE A 81 0.59 8.49 -7.19
C PHE A 81 1.37 8.16 -8.47
N ASP A 82 2.70 8.09 -8.36
CA ASP A 82 3.60 7.65 -9.43
C ASP A 82 3.47 6.13 -9.62
N ILE A 83 2.58 5.76 -10.55
CA ILE A 83 2.24 4.37 -10.85
C ILE A 83 3.38 3.56 -11.49
N TYR A 84 4.48 4.20 -11.93
CA TYR A 84 5.64 3.50 -12.47
C TYR A 84 6.81 3.51 -11.48
N GLY A 85 7.04 4.64 -10.80
CA GLY A 85 8.07 4.79 -9.80
C GLY A 85 7.87 3.87 -8.61
N ILE A 86 6.63 3.79 -8.08
CA ILE A 86 6.35 2.96 -6.89
C ILE A 86 6.60 1.47 -7.16
N PRO A 87 6.03 0.83 -8.22
CA PRO A 87 6.35 -0.57 -8.50
C PRO A 87 7.83 -0.80 -8.81
N SER A 88 8.49 0.13 -9.52
CA SER A 88 9.93 0.02 -9.81
C SER A 88 10.75 0.00 -8.52
N ASP A 89 10.47 0.91 -7.59
CA ASP A 89 11.13 0.97 -6.29
C ASP A 89 10.86 -0.28 -5.44
N PHE A 90 9.63 -0.79 -5.45
CA PHE A 90 9.26 -2.01 -4.76
C PHE A 90 10.09 -3.21 -5.25
N PHE A 91 10.13 -3.45 -6.56
CA PHE A 91 10.88 -4.60 -7.10
C PHE A 91 12.39 -4.45 -6.93
N LYS A 92 12.95 -3.23 -7.04
CA LYS A 92 14.36 -2.98 -6.69
C LYS A 92 14.65 -3.29 -5.23
N THR A 93 13.74 -2.93 -4.32
CA THR A 93 13.90 -3.22 -2.88
C THR A 93 13.83 -4.71 -2.59
N MET A 94 13.01 -5.47 -3.33
CA MET A 94 12.94 -6.93 -3.20
C MET A 94 14.22 -7.62 -3.71
N ASP A 95 14.80 -7.12 -4.80
CA ASP A 95 16.03 -7.64 -5.41
C ASP A 95 17.27 -7.36 -4.54
N ASP A 96 17.35 -6.16 -3.96
CA ASP A 96 18.48 -5.72 -3.13
C ASP A 96 18.02 -5.22 -1.74
N TYR A 97 17.35 -6.09 -1.00
CA TYR A 97 16.85 -5.74 0.33
C TYR A 97 18.01 -5.44 1.30
N LYS A 98 17.84 -4.38 2.10
CA LYS A 98 18.82 -4.00 3.13
C LYS A 98 18.29 -4.38 4.51
N LEU A 99 19.02 -5.25 5.20
CA LEU A 99 18.72 -5.58 6.59
C LEU A 99 18.96 -4.34 7.46
N VAL A 100 17.96 -4.02 8.28
CA VAL A 100 18.10 -2.98 9.30
C VAL A 100 19.10 -3.48 10.33
N LYS A 101 20.14 -2.68 10.62
CA LYS A 101 21.04 -2.96 11.74
C LYS A 101 20.27 -2.72 13.04
N THR A 102 19.99 -3.79 13.75
CA THR A 102 19.48 -3.70 15.12
C THR A 102 20.59 -3.13 16.02
N LYS A 103 20.22 -2.12 16.82
CA LYS A 103 21.09 -1.61 17.89
C LYS A 103 21.15 -2.60 19.05
#